data_AF-A0A437GYR5-F1
#
_entry.id   AF-A0A437GYR5-F1
#
_cell.length_a   1.000
_cell.length_b   1.000
_cell.length_c   1.000
_cell.angle_alpha   90.00
_cell.angle_beta   90.00
_cell.angle_gamma   90.00
#
_symmetry.space_group_name_H-M   'P 1'
#
loop_
_entity.id
_entity.type
_entity.pdbx_description
1 polymer ?
#
loop_
_entity_poly.entity_id
_entity_poly.type
_entity_poly.pdbx_seq_one_letter_code
_entity_poly.pdbx_strand_id
1 'polypeptide(L)'
;MINRPSHIALALAFTLCACNGGGDPAPEPTASDRAVAIDEDAALPALPIDAAEQDETGFPASFRALGTEPFWAVHVSEGRLRYMTPEDQQGQSLEYTREQTGKDEIALTAKLDDQDMVLTGRVAECSDGMSDREYPYTITLTIGEEVRKGCARPIEP
;
A
#
# COMPACT_ATOMS: atom_id res chain seq x y z
N MET A 1 53.63 5.72 32.20
CA MET A 1 52.72 5.04 33.15
C MET A 1 51.88 4.07 32.35
N ILE A 2 52.12 2.78 32.56
CA ILE A 2 51.42 1.65 31.96
C ILE A 2 50.13 1.47 32.76
N ASN A 3 48.97 1.39 32.12
CA ASN A 3 47.89 0.60 32.69
C ASN A 3 47.06 -0.09 31.60
N ARG A 4 46.92 -1.40 31.77
CA ARG A 4 46.33 -2.38 30.86
C ARG A 4 44.85 -2.63 31.23
N PRO A 5 44.08 -3.27 30.33
CA PRO A 5 42.62 -3.25 30.31
C PRO A 5 41.99 -4.31 31.22
N SER A 6 40.73 -4.10 31.62
CA SER A 6 39.88 -5.16 32.18
C SER A 6 38.71 -5.43 31.25
N HIS A 7 38.83 -6.56 30.54
CA HIS A 7 37.71 -7.23 29.88
C HIS A 7 36.88 -7.94 30.94
N ILE A 8 35.59 -7.61 31.04
CA ILE A 8 34.61 -8.47 31.72
C ILE A 8 33.70 -9.01 30.63
N ALA A 9 34.03 -10.21 30.17
CA ALA A 9 33.13 -11.07 29.45
C ALA A 9 32.16 -11.68 30.47
N LEU A 10 30.86 -11.47 30.28
CA LEU A 10 29.83 -12.26 30.95
C LEU A 10 28.84 -12.75 29.90
N ALA A 11 29.12 -13.94 29.40
CA ALA A 11 28.17 -14.74 28.64
C ALA A 11 27.17 -15.35 29.63
N LEU A 12 25.88 -15.14 29.39
CA LEU A 12 24.82 -15.87 30.08
C LEU A 12 23.85 -16.42 29.02
N ALA A 13 24.07 -17.68 28.65
CA ALA A 13 23.17 -18.46 27.83
C ALA A 13 22.01 -18.96 28.70
N PHE A 14 20.77 -18.67 28.30
CA PHE A 14 19.58 -19.32 28.84
C PHE A 14 19.05 -20.33 27.81
N THR A 15 18.96 -21.58 28.24
CA THR A 15 18.53 -22.73 27.46
C THR A 15 17.25 -23.32 28.07
N LEU A 16 16.41 -23.89 27.19
CA LEU A 16 15.26 -24.79 27.42
C LEU A 16 13.99 -24.24 28.08
N CYS A 17 12.89 -24.27 27.32
CA CYS A 17 11.77 -25.14 27.69
C CYS A 17 10.99 -25.57 26.43
N ALA A 18 11.02 -26.87 26.15
CA ALA A 18 10.17 -27.53 25.17
C ALA A 18 8.90 -28.02 25.89
N CYS A 19 7.71 -27.69 25.37
CA CYS A 19 6.47 -28.32 25.77
C CYS A 19 5.97 -29.19 24.60
N ASN A 20 6.01 -30.49 24.82
CA ASN A 20 5.43 -31.53 23.99
C ASN A 20 4.01 -31.84 24.51
N GLY A 21 3.03 -31.93 23.62
CA GLY A 21 1.66 -32.43 23.90
C GLY A 21 0.94 -32.58 22.55
N GLY A 22 0.94 -33.76 21.95
CA GLY A 22 -0.15 -34.77 22.04
C GLY A 22 -1.22 -34.47 20.98
N GLY A 23 -1.27 -35.14 19.82
CA GLY A 23 -1.89 -36.46 19.58
C GLY A 23 -3.42 -36.37 19.80
N ASP A 24 -4.36 -36.54 18.87
CA ASP A 24 -4.51 -37.39 17.66
C ASP A 24 -5.69 -36.82 16.79
N PRO A 25 -5.89 -37.20 15.50
CA PRO A 25 -6.90 -36.60 14.62
C PRO A 25 -8.24 -37.36 14.45
N ALA A 26 -9.25 -36.61 13.96
CA ALA A 26 -10.50 -37.01 13.26
C ALA A 26 -11.62 -37.69 14.10
N PRO A 27 -12.90 -37.44 13.77
CA PRO A 27 -13.49 -37.99 12.54
C PRO A 27 -14.35 -37.00 11.71
N GLU A 28 -14.37 -37.23 10.40
CA GLU A 28 -15.32 -36.63 9.46
C GLU A 28 -16.73 -37.23 9.65
N PRO A 29 -17.80 -36.42 9.60
CA PRO A 29 -19.15 -36.94 9.37
C PRO A 29 -19.44 -37.14 7.88
N THR A 30 -19.95 -38.33 7.58
CA THR A 30 -20.35 -38.85 6.27
C THR A 30 -21.55 -38.12 5.67
N ALA A 31 -21.67 -38.23 4.35
CA ALA A 31 -22.71 -37.66 3.51
C ALA A 31 -24.14 -38.11 3.90
N SER A 32 -25.10 -37.18 3.78
CA SER A 32 -26.53 -37.48 3.74
C SER A 32 -27.20 -36.78 2.55
N ASP A 33 -27.28 -37.55 1.48
CA ASP A 33 -28.28 -37.69 0.43
C ASP A 33 -29.50 -36.73 0.31
N ARG A 34 -29.77 -36.37 -0.96
CA ARG A 34 -31.07 -36.08 -1.64
C ARG A 34 -31.72 -34.68 -1.65
N ALA A 35 -31.35 -33.92 -2.68
CA ALA A 35 -32.11 -33.54 -3.89
C ALA A 35 -33.53 -32.87 -3.85
N VAL A 36 -33.52 -31.61 -4.35
CA VAL A 36 -34.39 -30.96 -5.35
C VAL A 36 -35.85 -30.64 -5.02
N ALA A 37 -36.15 -29.34 -4.91
CA ALA A 37 -36.90 -28.57 -5.92
C ALA A 37 -36.94 -27.09 -5.50
N ILE A 38 -36.16 -26.24 -6.18
CA ILE A 38 -36.46 -24.80 -6.21
C ILE A 38 -37.00 -24.50 -7.59
N ASP A 39 -38.23 -24.04 -7.56
CA ASP A 39 -39.10 -23.67 -8.65
C ASP A 39 -38.44 -22.59 -9.52
N GLU A 40 -38.40 -22.89 -10.81
CA GLU A 40 -37.91 -22.07 -11.90
C GLU A 40 -39.09 -21.23 -12.42
N ASP A 41 -39.45 -20.12 -11.77
CA ASP A 41 -40.19 -19.03 -12.44
C ASP A 41 -40.22 -17.73 -11.63
N ALA A 42 -39.20 -16.89 -11.81
CA ALA A 42 -39.31 -15.44 -11.67
C ALA A 42 -38.09 -14.79 -12.32
N ALA A 43 -37.95 -14.93 -13.63
CA ALA A 43 -37.01 -14.14 -14.41
C ALA A 43 -37.48 -12.67 -14.42
N LEU A 44 -37.03 -11.90 -13.43
CA LEU A 44 -37.01 -10.45 -13.55
C LEU A 44 -36.03 -10.10 -14.67
N PRO A 45 -36.35 -9.15 -15.58
CA PRO A 45 -35.38 -8.73 -16.58
C PRO A 45 -34.17 -8.14 -15.85
N ALA A 46 -33.02 -8.80 -15.96
CA ALA A 46 -31.75 -8.19 -15.62
C ALA A 46 -31.63 -6.96 -16.51
N LEU A 47 -31.79 -5.78 -15.91
CA LEU A 47 -31.39 -4.53 -16.54
C LEU A 47 -29.92 -4.71 -16.98
N PRO A 48 -29.53 -4.19 -18.16
CA PRO A 48 -28.11 -4.11 -18.45
C PRO A 48 -27.53 -3.21 -17.37
N ILE A 49 -26.88 -3.83 -16.38
CA ILE A 49 -25.87 -3.12 -15.62
C ILE A 49 -24.81 -2.92 -16.69
N ASP A 50 -24.81 -1.70 -17.24
CA ASP A 50 -23.64 -1.13 -17.88
C ASP A 50 -22.54 -1.38 -16.84
N ALA A 51 -21.85 -2.51 -17.01
CA ALA A 51 -20.63 -2.80 -16.28
C ALA A 51 -19.74 -1.70 -16.80
N ALA A 52 -19.77 -0.58 -16.07
CA ALA A 52 -18.98 0.59 -16.34
C ALA A 52 -17.65 0.02 -16.80
N GLU A 53 -17.30 0.29 -18.06
CA GLU A 53 -15.96 0.04 -18.55
C GLU A 53 -15.10 0.75 -17.53
N GLN A 54 -14.62 -0.03 -16.57
CA GLN A 54 -13.61 0.40 -15.66
C GLN A 54 -12.51 0.71 -16.67
N ASP A 55 -12.20 1.99 -16.82
CA ASP A 55 -10.92 2.38 -17.35
C ASP A 55 -9.95 1.70 -16.37
N GLU A 56 -9.57 0.46 -16.69
CA GLU A 56 -8.77 -0.44 -15.86
C GLU A 56 -7.35 0.10 -15.96
N THR A 57 -7.15 1.33 -15.49
CA THR A 57 -5.85 1.90 -15.28
C THR A 57 -5.18 0.98 -14.27
N GLY A 58 -3.97 0.50 -14.57
CA GLY A 58 -3.25 -0.37 -13.63
C GLY A 58 -2.90 0.33 -12.30
N PHE A 59 -3.15 1.64 -12.20
CA PHE A 59 -2.86 2.47 -11.06
C PHE A 59 -4.12 2.76 -10.21
N PRO A 60 -4.10 2.51 -8.89
CA PRO A 60 -5.29 2.62 -8.04
C PRO A 60 -5.83 4.05 -7.95
N ALA A 61 -7.14 4.18 -7.71
CA ALA A 61 -7.79 5.46 -7.43
C ALA A 61 -7.25 6.09 -6.11
N SER A 62 -7.17 5.27 -5.06
CA SER A 62 -6.69 5.66 -3.72
C SER A 62 -5.39 4.95 -3.37
N PHE A 63 -4.40 5.69 -2.87
CA PHE A 63 -3.08 5.15 -2.56
C PHE A 63 -2.31 6.01 -1.56
N ARG A 64 -1.28 5.42 -0.94
CA ARG A 64 -0.25 6.16 -0.19
C ARG A 64 1.07 6.05 -0.92
N ALA A 65 1.74 7.19 -1.07
CA ALA A 65 3.10 7.29 -1.54
C ALA A 65 4.01 7.76 -0.39
N LEU A 66 5.26 7.32 -0.40
CA LEU A 66 6.29 7.75 0.54
C LEU A 66 7.65 7.83 -0.13
N GLY A 67 8.47 8.78 0.29
CA GLY A 67 9.88 8.86 -0.06
C GLY A 67 10.77 8.84 1.18
N THR A 68 11.96 8.30 1.02
CA THR A 68 12.94 8.16 2.11
C THR A 68 13.87 9.38 2.18
N GLU A 69 14.31 9.94 1.06
CA GLU A 69 15.23 11.08 1.07
C GLU A 69 14.89 12.10 -0.05
N PRO A 70 14.46 13.33 0.32
CA PRO A 70 14.00 13.70 1.66
C PRO A 70 12.79 12.85 2.10
N PHE A 71 12.50 12.79 3.40
CA PHE A 71 11.30 12.09 3.88
C PHE A 71 10.04 12.88 3.55
N TRP A 72 9.06 12.21 2.94
CA TRP A 72 7.73 12.79 2.67
C TRP A 72 6.70 11.68 2.51
N ALA A 73 5.42 12.04 2.62
CA ALA A 73 4.32 11.16 2.28
C ALA A 73 3.22 11.92 1.53
N VAL A 74 2.52 11.20 0.66
CA VAL A 74 1.30 11.68 0.02
C VAL A 74 0.22 10.63 0.21
N HIS A 75 -0.96 11.04 0.68
CA HIS A 75 -2.16 10.20 0.65
C HIS A 75 -3.14 10.76 -0.37
N VAL A 76 -3.64 9.87 -1.24
CA VAL A 76 -4.68 10.19 -2.20
C VAL A 76 -5.89 9.34 -1.86
N SER A 77 -6.99 10.00 -1.49
CA SER A 77 -8.26 9.36 -1.16
C SER A 77 -9.38 10.39 -1.22
N GLU A 78 -10.60 9.96 -1.53
CA GLU A 78 -11.80 10.82 -1.49
C GLU A 78 -11.66 12.11 -2.35
N GLY A 79 -10.97 12.01 -3.49
CA GLY A 79 -10.74 13.15 -4.39
C GLY A 79 -9.81 14.23 -3.81
N ARG A 80 -9.10 13.94 -2.72
CA ARG A 80 -8.15 14.85 -2.08
C ARG A 80 -6.75 14.26 -2.04
N LEU A 81 -5.74 15.12 -2.21
CA LEU A 81 -4.34 14.78 -2.01
C LEU A 81 -3.89 15.42 -0.71
N ARG A 82 -3.29 14.67 0.21
CA ARG A 82 -2.69 15.19 1.44
C ARG A 82 -1.19 14.95 1.45
N TYR A 83 -0.42 16.03 1.37
CA TYR A 83 1.04 16.02 1.41
C TYR A 83 1.53 16.24 2.85
N MET A 84 2.53 15.47 3.28
CA MET A 84 3.07 15.51 4.64
C MET A 84 4.59 15.41 4.63
N THR A 85 5.23 16.01 5.63
CA THR A 85 6.66 15.85 5.92
C THR A 85 6.86 15.50 7.39
N PRO A 86 8.08 15.13 7.82
CA PRO A 86 8.38 14.96 9.25
C PRO A 86 8.09 16.21 10.09
N GLU A 87 8.29 17.40 9.50
CA GLU A 87 8.07 18.71 10.14
C GLU A 87 6.59 19.09 10.19
N ASP A 88 5.80 18.66 9.20
CA ASP A 88 4.36 18.86 9.16
C ASP A 88 3.61 17.53 8.94
N GLN A 89 3.35 16.85 10.06
CA GLN A 89 2.60 15.60 10.09
C GLN A 89 1.09 15.80 9.92
N GLN A 90 0.56 17.00 10.19
CA GLN A 90 -0.83 17.33 9.89
C GLN A 90 -1.04 17.50 8.40
N GLY A 91 -0.01 17.91 7.68
CA GLY A 91 0.06 17.95 6.24
C GLY A 91 -0.91 18.97 5.63
N GLN A 92 -0.67 19.27 4.36
CA GLN A 92 -1.52 20.14 3.58
C GLN A 92 -2.40 19.30 2.68
N SER A 93 -3.70 19.59 2.66
CA SER A 93 -4.62 18.88 1.81
C SER A 93 -5.13 19.75 0.67
N LEU A 94 -4.89 19.25 -0.53
CA LEU A 94 -4.93 19.96 -1.79
C LEU A 94 -5.99 19.31 -2.70
N GLU A 95 -6.62 20.16 -3.51
CA GLU A 95 -7.31 19.70 -4.71
C GLU A 95 -6.27 19.29 -5.75
N TYR A 96 -6.61 18.34 -6.61
CA TYR A 96 -5.74 17.90 -7.69
C TYR A 96 -6.55 17.55 -8.94
N THR A 97 -5.90 17.67 -10.09
CA THR A 97 -6.38 17.10 -11.36
C THR A 97 -5.65 15.77 -11.57
N ARG A 98 -6.39 14.72 -11.96
CA ARG A 98 -5.84 13.43 -12.35
C ARG A 98 -5.87 13.27 -13.86
N GLU A 99 -4.75 12.84 -14.42
CA GLU A 99 -4.60 12.52 -15.82
C GLU A 99 -4.01 11.11 -15.96
N GLN A 100 -4.59 10.31 -16.86
CA GLN A 100 -4.01 9.04 -17.27
C GLN A 100 -2.98 9.32 -18.38
N THR A 101 -1.69 9.16 -18.09
CA THR A 101 -0.60 9.50 -19.04
C THR A 101 -0.13 8.32 -19.88
N GLY A 102 -0.57 7.10 -19.53
CA GLY A 102 -0.36 5.85 -20.25
C GLY A 102 -1.18 4.74 -19.59
N LYS A 103 -1.22 3.51 -20.12
CA LYS A 103 -2.07 2.44 -19.55
C LYS A 103 -1.86 2.20 -18.04
N ASP A 104 -0.60 2.26 -17.62
CA ASP A 104 -0.14 1.95 -16.27
C ASP A 104 0.50 3.17 -15.59
N GLU A 105 0.20 4.38 -16.09
CA GLU A 105 0.82 5.63 -15.65
C GLU A 105 -0.21 6.74 -15.39
N ILE A 106 0.00 7.48 -14.31
CA ILE A 106 -0.83 8.62 -13.91
C ILE A 106 0.02 9.85 -13.63
N ALA A 107 -0.59 11.02 -13.77
CA ALA A 107 -0.11 12.28 -13.23
C ALA A 107 -1.20 12.94 -12.37
N LEU A 108 -0.81 13.40 -11.17
CA LEU A 108 -1.63 14.26 -10.33
C LEU A 108 -0.99 15.65 -10.27
N THR A 109 -1.74 16.67 -10.64
CA THR A 109 -1.28 18.07 -10.62
C THR A 109 -2.04 18.85 -9.55
N ALA A 110 -1.31 19.52 -8.66
CA ALA A 110 -1.86 20.35 -7.59
C ALA A 110 -0.97 21.60 -7.35
N LYS A 111 -1.44 22.49 -6.48
CA LYS A 111 -0.68 23.64 -5.99
C LYS A 111 -0.37 23.47 -4.50
N LEU A 112 0.91 23.55 -4.13
CA LEU A 112 1.39 23.51 -2.75
C LEU A 112 2.10 24.84 -2.46
N ASP A 113 1.55 25.67 -1.57
CA ASP A 113 2.10 27.00 -1.23
C ASP A 113 2.47 27.84 -2.49
N ASP A 114 1.53 27.93 -3.44
CA ASP A 114 1.67 28.59 -4.76
C ASP A 114 2.67 27.93 -5.75
N GLN A 115 3.38 26.88 -5.34
CA GLN A 115 4.29 26.12 -6.18
C GLN A 115 3.57 24.98 -6.89
N ASP A 116 3.95 24.71 -8.15
CA ASP A 116 3.46 23.54 -8.88
C ASP A 116 3.96 22.26 -8.23
N MET A 117 3.01 21.37 -7.92
CA MET A 117 3.27 20.03 -7.45
C MET A 117 2.71 19.02 -8.46
N VAL A 118 3.60 18.17 -8.98
CA VAL A 118 3.24 17.09 -9.90
C VAL A 118 3.69 15.76 -9.31
N LEU A 119 2.76 14.84 -9.10
CA LEU A 119 3.05 13.47 -8.69
C LEU A 119 2.77 12.55 -9.87
N THR A 120 3.82 11.93 -10.42
CA THR A 120 3.68 10.88 -11.42
C THR A 120 3.82 9.51 -10.78
N GLY A 121 2.95 8.58 -11.19
CA GLY A 121 2.94 7.21 -10.70
C GLY A 121 2.95 6.23 -11.85
N ARG A 122 3.65 5.11 -11.68
CA ARG A 122 3.63 3.99 -12.64
C ARG A 122 3.55 2.64 -11.94
N VAL A 123 2.95 1.65 -12.60
CA VAL A 123 2.99 0.24 -12.17
C VAL A 123 4.40 -0.32 -12.40
N ALA A 124 5.17 -0.41 -11.32
CA ALA A 124 6.53 -0.93 -11.31
C ALA A 124 6.97 -1.18 -9.87
N GLU A 125 7.57 -2.36 -9.63
CA GLU A 125 8.14 -2.72 -8.33
C GLU A 125 9.10 -1.65 -7.81
N CYS A 126 8.97 -1.33 -6.54
CA CYS A 126 9.71 -0.28 -5.87
C CYS A 126 10.11 -0.74 -4.47
N SER A 127 11.33 -0.43 -4.05
CA SER A 127 11.82 -0.62 -2.68
C SER A 127 12.15 0.76 -2.10
N ASP A 128 11.78 0.97 -0.84
CA ASP A 128 12.09 2.21 -0.11
C ASP A 128 13.56 2.27 0.39
N GLY A 129 14.34 1.21 0.15
CA GLY A 129 15.77 1.13 0.45
C GLY A 129 16.12 1.03 1.94
N MET A 130 15.11 1.04 2.82
CA MET A 130 15.29 1.03 4.28
C MET A 130 14.61 -0.18 4.94
N SER A 131 13.68 -0.81 4.24
CA SER A 131 12.97 -2.00 4.67
C SER A 131 12.98 -3.07 3.59
N ASP A 132 12.67 -4.31 3.98
CA ASP A 132 12.44 -5.41 3.05
C ASP A 132 11.04 -5.34 2.39
N ARG A 133 10.38 -4.18 2.44
CA ARG A 133 9.05 -4.01 1.87
C ARG A 133 9.14 -3.71 0.38
N GLU A 134 8.44 -4.52 -0.39
CA GLU A 134 8.17 -4.29 -1.80
C GLU A 134 6.86 -3.54 -1.99
N TYR A 135 6.88 -2.56 -2.89
CA TYR A 135 5.74 -1.73 -3.25
C TYR A 135 5.43 -1.93 -4.74
N PRO A 136 4.15 -2.05 -5.14
CA PRO A 136 3.78 -2.31 -6.54
C PRO A 136 3.91 -1.09 -7.47
N TYR A 137 4.15 0.10 -6.91
CA TYR A 137 4.14 1.36 -7.66
C TYR A 137 5.39 2.19 -7.38
N THR A 138 5.97 2.74 -8.45
CA THR A 138 7.03 3.75 -8.39
C THR A 138 6.41 5.15 -8.54
N ILE A 139 6.87 6.10 -7.73
CA ILE A 139 6.41 7.49 -7.73
C ILE A 139 7.57 8.46 -7.98
N THR A 140 7.32 9.51 -8.74
CA THR A 140 8.13 10.73 -8.74
C THR A 140 7.27 11.91 -8.34
N LEU A 141 7.71 12.64 -7.33
CA LEU A 141 7.10 13.88 -6.87
C LEU A 141 8.00 15.04 -7.28
N THR A 142 7.46 15.96 -8.05
CA THR A 142 8.11 17.21 -8.43
C THR A 142 7.39 18.36 -7.74
N ILE A 143 8.12 19.18 -6.99
CA ILE A 143 7.62 20.42 -6.39
C ILE A 143 8.51 21.55 -6.89
N GLY A 144 8.02 22.39 -7.81
CA GLY A 144 8.82 23.37 -8.54
C GLY A 144 10.02 22.71 -9.23
N GLU A 145 11.23 23.04 -8.80
CA GLU A 145 12.47 22.47 -9.36
C GLU A 145 12.96 21.20 -8.63
N GLU A 146 12.38 20.88 -7.47
CA GLU A 146 12.79 19.73 -6.68
C GLU A 146 12.12 18.44 -7.15
N VAL A 147 12.92 17.41 -7.42
CA VAL A 147 12.45 16.09 -7.81
C VAL A 147 12.77 15.08 -6.71
N ARG A 148 11.76 14.33 -6.27
CA ARG A 148 11.83 13.38 -5.17
C ARG A 148 11.27 12.04 -5.61
N LYS A 149 11.99 10.96 -5.31
CA LYS A 149 11.57 9.59 -5.63
C LYS A 149 10.80 8.99 -4.46
N GLY A 150 9.87 8.10 -4.77
CA GLY A 150 9.11 7.37 -3.77
C GLY A 150 8.50 6.08 -4.29
N CYS A 151 7.91 5.34 -3.36
CA CYS A 151 7.14 4.13 -3.63
C CYS A 151 5.69 4.34 -3.19
N ALA A 152 4.75 3.62 -3.79
CA ALA A 152 3.35 3.68 -3.40
C ALA A 152 2.68 2.31 -3.27
N ARG A 153 1.59 2.28 -2.51
CA ARG A 153 0.72 1.12 -2.32
C ARG A 153 -0.75 1.55 -2.29
N PRO A 154 -1.70 0.68 -2.69
CA PRO A 154 -3.11 1.02 -2.64
C PRO A 154 -3.58 1.18 -1.18
N ILE A 155 -4.68 1.90 -0.99
CA ILE A 155 -5.44 1.91 0.25
C ILE A 155 -6.82 1.36 -0.09
N GLU A 156 -7.32 0.44 0.72
CA GLU A 156 -8.72 0.02 0.65
C GLU A 156 -9.62 1.26 0.92
N PRO A 157 -10.65 1.51 0.10
CA PRO A 157 -11.59 2.60 0.34
C PRO A 157 -12.40 2.42 1.64
#